data_AF-Q6L3L1-F1
#
_entry.id   AF-Q6L3L1-F1
#
_cell.length_a   1.000
_cell.length_b   1.000
_cell.length_c   1.000
_cell.angle_alpha   90.00
_cell.angle_beta   90.00
_cell.angle_gamma   90.00
#
_symmetry.space_group_name_H-M   'P 1'
#
loop_
_entity.id
_entity.type
_entity.pdbx_description
1 polymer ?
#
loop_
_entity_poly.entity_id
_entity_poly.type
_entity_poly.pdbx_seq_one_letter_code
_entity_poly.pdbx_strand_id
1 'polypeptide(L)'
;VCNITSFDLANGTWGSLELPSCGKDKSDINVGVVGSDLSLLYTSQLGAATSDVWIMKHSGVNVSWTKLFTIKYPQNIKTHRCFAPVFTFSIHFRHSEILLLLHSAIMIYDGSTRQLKHTAHVMHCEEIYVESLVNPLTISDQGRRNLDSPQSSHS
;
A
#
# COMPACT_ATOMS: atom_id res chain seq x y z
N VAL A 1 -8.70 -4.33 20.01
CA VAL A 1 -8.28 -3.12 19.27
C VAL A 1 -7.18 -3.57 18.31
N CYS A 2 -7.30 -3.31 17.02
CA CYS A 2 -6.28 -3.66 16.03
C CYS A 2 -5.19 -2.57 16.00
N ASN A 3 -3.93 -2.94 15.81
CA ASN A 3 -2.81 -2.01 15.65
C ASN A 3 -1.91 -2.48 14.50
N ILE A 4 -1.11 -1.56 13.96
CA ILE A 4 -0.03 -1.89 13.03
C ILE A 4 1.26 -1.93 13.83
N THR A 5 1.97 -3.05 13.79
CA THR A 5 3.28 -3.18 14.43
C THR A 5 4.36 -3.03 13.36
N SER A 6 5.41 -2.25 13.65
CA SER A 6 6.57 -2.07 12.77
C SER A 6 7.84 -2.52 13.46
N PHE A 7 8.84 -2.90 12.66
CA PHE A 7 10.17 -3.24 13.14
C PHE A 7 11.21 -2.44 12.33
N ASP A 8 12.00 -1.62 13.03
CA ASP A 8 13.08 -0.85 12.43
C ASP A 8 14.34 -1.72 12.38
N LEU A 9 14.77 -2.07 11.18
CA LEU A 9 15.99 -2.88 10.96
C LEU A 9 17.28 -2.15 11.33
N ALA A 10 17.32 -0.82 11.23
CA ALA A 10 18.53 -0.05 11.53
C ALA A 10 18.81 0.00 13.04
N ASN A 11 17.75 0.14 13.84
CA ASN A 11 17.84 0.27 15.29
C ASN A 11 17.47 -1.02 16.06
N GLY A 12 16.90 -2.02 15.38
CA GLY A 12 16.44 -3.26 16.00
C GLY A 12 15.26 -3.06 16.97
N THR A 13 14.46 -2.02 16.77
CA THR A 13 13.39 -1.62 17.70
C THR A 13 12.01 -1.90 17.13
N TRP A 14 11.09 -2.25 18.01
CA TRP A 14 9.68 -2.40 17.68
C TRP A 14 8.94 -1.07 17.86
N GLY A 15 8.05 -0.77 16.92
CA GLY A 15 7.15 0.38 16.95
C GLY A 15 5.70 -0.04 16.77
N SER A 16 4.79 0.88 17.06
CA SER A 16 3.37 0.73 16.76
C SER A 16 2.87 1.98 16.06
N LEU A 17 1.99 1.79 15.08
CA LEU A 17 1.33 2.85 14.35
C LEU A 17 -0.17 2.76 14.63
N GLU A 18 -0.79 3.91 14.86
CA GLU A 18 -2.24 3.98 14.99
C GLU A 18 -2.90 3.68 13.64
N LEU A 19 -4.08 3.08 13.68
CA LEU A 19 -4.91 2.90 12.51
C LEU A 19 -5.58 4.23 12.11
N PRO A 20 -6.01 4.39 10.84
CA PRO A 20 -6.93 5.46 10.51
C PRO A 20 -8.16 5.38 11.41
N SER A 21 -8.80 6.53 11.66
CA SER A 21 -10.07 6.62 12.38
C SER A 21 -11.24 6.08 11.53
N CYS A 22 -11.14 4.82 11.09
CA CYS A 22 -12.08 4.16 10.20
C CYS A 22 -12.93 3.14 10.96
N GLY A 23 -14.16 3.55 11.32
CA GLY A 23 -15.24 2.68 11.80
C GLY A 23 -14.98 1.93 13.11
N LYS A 24 -16.06 1.53 13.79
CA LYS A 24 -15.99 0.70 15.00
C LYS A 24 -16.56 -0.69 14.64
N ASP A 25 -15.72 -1.70 14.87
CA ASP A 25 -16.05 -3.12 15.01
C ASP A 25 -16.29 -3.95 13.73
N LYS A 26 -15.60 -5.11 13.67
CA LYS A 26 -15.65 -6.16 12.62
C LYS A 26 -15.22 -5.76 11.20
N SER A 27 -14.08 -5.07 11.11
CA SER A 27 -13.52 -4.64 9.83
C SER A 27 -12.38 -5.56 9.37
N ASP A 28 -12.35 -5.87 8.07
CA ASP A 28 -11.20 -6.53 7.45
C ASP A 28 -10.19 -5.44 7.07
N ILE A 29 -8.98 -5.57 7.60
CA ILE A 29 -7.88 -4.62 7.38
C ILE A 29 -6.73 -5.39 6.76
N ASN A 30 -6.30 -4.96 5.58
CA ASN A 30 -5.06 -5.42 4.98
C ASN A 30 -4.08 -4.25 4.91
N VAL A 31 -2.79 -4.55 5.08
CA VAL A 31 -1.69 -3.62 4.93
C VAL A 31 -0.99 -3.90 3.60
N GLY A 32 -0.64 -2.83 2.90
CA GLY A 32 -0.06 -2.92 1.57
C GLY A 32 0.68 -1.66 1.16
N VAL A 33 1.02 -1.56 -0.12
CA VAL A 33 1.81 -0.46 -0.65
C VAL A 33 1.07 0.25 -1.78
N VAL A 34 1.02 1.58 -1.72
CA VAL A 34 0.59 2.44 -2.82
C VAL A 34 1.78 3.28 -3.24
N GLY A 35 2.36 3.00 -4.42
CA GLY A 35 3.64 3.61 -4.80
C GLY A 35 4.77 3.19 -3.86
N SER A 36 5.28 4.12 -3.04
CA SER A 36 6.28 3.88 -1.99
C SER A 36 5.71 4.03 -0.58
N ASP A 37 4.43 4.39 -0.44
CA ASP A 37 3.85 4.74 0.85
C ASP A 37 3.12 3.53 1.46
N LEU A 38 3.25 3.40 2.78
CA LEU A 38 2.46 2.45 3.55
C LEU A 38 0.98 2.77 3.39
N SER A 39 0.20 1.76 3.07
CA SER A 39 -1.22 1.92 2.80
C SER A 39 -2.04 0.84 3.51
N LEU A 40 -3.31 1.17 3.69
CA LEU A 40 -4.27 0.34 4.38
C LEU A 40 -5.53 0.23 3.53
N LEU A 41 -5.96 -1.00 3.33
CA LEU A 41 -7.23 -1.32 2.70
C LEU A 41 -8.24 -1.66 3.79
N TYR A 42 -9.19 -0.76 4.00
CA TYR A 42 -10.22 -0.88 5.01
C TYR A 42 -11.53 -1.38 4.40
N THR A 43 -12.06 -2.48 4.92
CA THR A 43 -13.36 -3.02 4.52
C THR A 43 -14.26 -3.10 5.75
N SER A 44 -15.40 -2.40 5.73
CA SER A 44 -16.23 -2.23 6.92
C SER A 44 -16.77 -3.53 7.50
N GLN A 45 -17.04 -4.53 6.66
CA GLN A 45 -17.54 -5.85 7.04
C GLN A 45 -17.20 -6.88 5.98
N LEU A 46 -17.14 -8.16 6.38
CA LEU A 46 -16.98 -9.27 5.46
C LEU A 46 -18.07 -9.23 4.37
N GLY A 47 -17.66 -9.35 3.10
CA GLY A 47 -18.55 -9.29 1.95
C GLY A 47 -18.98 -7.87 1.51
N ALA A 48 -18.50 -6.80 2.16
CA ALA A 48 -18.81 -5.43 1.74
C ALA A 48 -18.41 -5.18 0.28
N ALA A 49 -19.25 -4.45 -0.44
CA ALA A 49 -19.07 -4.18 -1.87
C ALA A 49 -17.90 -3.24 -2.19
N THR A 50 -17.35 -2.60 -1.16
CA THR A 50 -16.37 -1.54 -1.30
C THR A 50 -15.31 -1.62 -0.21
N SER A 51 -14.12 -1.12 -0.50
CA SER A 51 -13.08 -0.87 0.50
C SER A 51 -12.52 0.53 0.32
N ASP A 52 -12.12 1.14 1.42
CA ASP A 52 -11.43 2.42 1.42
C ASP A 52 -9.92 2.20 1.42
N VAL A 53 -9.23 2.91 0.52
CA VAL A 53 -7.77 2.95 0.48
C VAL A 53 -7.31 4.15 1.29
N TRP A 54 -6.51 3.90 2.30
CA TRP A 54 -5.86 4.90 3.13
C TRP A 54 -4.36 4.86 2.88
N ILE A 55 -3.74 6.03 2.79
CA ILE A 55 -2.28 6.16 2.73
C ILE A 55 -1.79 6.83 4.00
N MET A 56 -0.68 6.30 4.52
CA MET A 56 0.05 6.93 5.60
C MET A 56 0.93 8.03 5.02
N LYS A 57 0.78 9.25 5.55
CA LYS A 57 1.71 10.35 5.31
C LYS A 57 2.53 10.59 6.55
N HIS A 58 3.84 10.55 6.38
CA HIS A 58 4.79 10.90 7.42
C HIS A 58 5.29 12.33 7.20
N SER A 59 4.93 13.26 8.09
CA SER A 59 5.37 14.66 8.00
C SER A 59 6.55 14.99 8.93
N GLY A 60 7.34 13.98 9.33
CA GLY A 60 8.53 14.16 10.18
C GLY A 60 8.23 14.33 11.68
N VAL A 61 7.05 14.86 12.03
CA VAL A 61 6.63 15.08 13.42
C VAL A 61 5.41 14.24 13.79
N ASN A 62 4.55 13.91 12.82
CA ASN A 62 3.36 13.10 13.09
C ASN A 62 3.06 12.14 11.93
N VAL A 63 2.41 11.04 12.29
CA VAL A 63 1.83 10.09 11.34
C VAL A 63 0.37 10.48 11.14
N SER A 64 -0.04 10.67 9.89
CA SER A 64 -1.44 10.93 9.55
C SER A 64 -1.92 9.99 8.47
N TRP A 65 -3.17 9.55 8.55
CA TRP A 65 -3.81 8.76 7.52
C TRP A 65 -4.71 9.64 6.66
N THR A 66 -4.57 9.53 5.35
CA THR A 66 -5.44 10.21 4.39
C THR A 66 -6.18 9.17 3.56
N LYS A 67 -7.50 9.25 3.51
CA LYS A 67 -8.30 8.45 2.59
C LYS A 67 -8.03 8.92 1.17
N LEU A 68 -7.55 8.02 0.31
CA LEU A 68 -7.20 8.34 -1.06
C LEU A 68 -8.40 8.16 -1.99
N PHE A 69 -9.06 7.00 -1.95
CA PHE A 69 -10.29 6.72 -2.68
C PHE A 69 -10.99 5.47 -2.13
N THR A 70 -12.19 5.20 -2.65
CA THR A 70 -12.96 3.97 -2.36
C THR A 70 -12.96 3.09 -3.60
N ILE A 71 -12.54 1.83 -3.44
CA ILE A 71 -12.63 0.79 -4.46
C ILE A 71 -14.04 0.20 -4.44
N LYS A 72 -14.62 -0.01 -5.62
CA LYS A 72 -15.84 -0.80 -5.79
C LYS A 72 -15.50 -2.14 -6.43
N TYR A 73 -15.94 -3.23 -5.80
CA TYR A 73 -15.72 -4.57 -6.31
C TYR A 73 -16.93 -5.06 -7.13
N PRO A 74 -16.68 -5.80 -8.23
CA PRO A 74 -17.76 -6.44 -8.97
C PRO A 74 -18.36 -7.59 -8.15
N GLN A 75 -19.64 -7.91 -8.38
CA GLN A 75 -20.43 -8.80 -7.54
C GLN A 75 -19.82 -10.21 -7.40
N ASN A 76 -19.23 -10.73 -8.47
CA ASN A 76 -18.55 -12.02 -8.54
C ASN A 76 -17.26 -12.11 -7.71
N ILE A 77 -16.62 -11.00 -7.38
CA ILE A 77 -15.43 -10.97 -6.50
C ILE A 77 -15.86 -10.83 -5.03
N LYS A 78 -17.11 -10.43 -4.76
CA LYS A 78 -17.62 -10.32 -3.38
C LYS A 78 -17.73 -11.69 -2.69
N THR A 79 -17.91 -12.76 -3.45
CA THR A 79 -18.11 -14.13 -2.94
C THR A 79 -16.81 -14.91 -2.71
N HIS A 80 -15.68 -14.52 -3.33
CA HIS A 80 -14.39 -15.22 -3.27
C HIS A 80 -13.32 -14.51 -2.43
N ARG A 81 -13.68 -13.45 -1.70
CA ARG A 81 -12.69 -12.65 -0.96
C ARG A 81 -12.24 -13.35 0.31
N CYS A 82 -11.21 -14.17 0.14
CA CYS A 82 -10.31 -14.56 1.21
C CYS A 82 -9.38 -13.36 1.49
N PHE A 83 -9.89 -12.33 2.19
CA PHE A 83 -9.03 -11.39 2.89
C PHE A 83 -8.48 -12.08 4.12
N ALA A 84 -7.72 -13.17 3.93
CA ALA A 84 -6.93 -13.68 5.03
C ALA A 84 -5.91 -12.57 5.35
N PRO A 85 -5.78 -12.14 6.62
CA PRO A 85 -4.84 -11.09 7.04
C PRO A 85 -3.36 -11.43 6.77
N VAL A 86 -3.11 -12.62 6.21
CA VAL A 86 -1.80 -13.12 5.79
C VAL A 86 -1.32 -12.44 4.50
N PHE A 87 -2.23 -11.94 3.66
CA PHE A 87 -1.86 -11.44 2.33
C PHE A 87 -1.89 -9.92 2.23
N THR A 88 -0.81 -9.36 1.68
CA THR A 88 -0.69 -7.94 1.36
C THR A 88 -1.43 -7.59 0.06
N PHE A 89 -1.52 -6.30 -0.23
CA PHE A 89 -1.99 -5.78 -1.51
C PHE A 89 -1.02 -4.72 -2.03
N SER A 90 -1.05 -4.45 -3.33
CA SER A 90 -0.38 -3.29 -3.88
C SER A 90 -1.25 -2.54 -4.88
N ILE A 91 -1.05 -1.22 -4.93
CA ILE A 91 -1.71 -0.32 -5.87
C ILE A 91 -0.66 0.44 -6.65
N HIS A 92 -0.75 0.35 -7.98
CA HIS A 92 0.13 1.06 -8.90
C HIS A 92 -0.69 2.03 -9.75
N PHE A 93 -0.24 3.28 -9.83
CA PHE A 93 -0.80 4.28 -10.74
C PHE A 93 0.00 4.30 -12.04
N ARG A 94 -0.67 4.19 -13.18
CA ARG A 94 -0.05 4.24 -14.51
C ARG A 94 -0.87 5.15 -15.40
N HIS A 95 -0.35 6.33 -15.73
CA HIS A 95 -1.03 7.34 -16.56
C HIS A 95 -2.47 7.61 -16.08
N SER A 96 -3.45 7.04 -16.78
CA SER A 96 -4.89 7.17 -16.52
C SER A 96 -5.50 5.92 -15.90
N GLU A 97 -4.71 5.04 -15.28
CA GLU A 97 -5.16 3.75 -14.76
C GLU A 97 -4.60 3.45 -13.37
N ILE A 98 -5.36 2.65 -12.63
CA ILE A 98 -4.99 2.13 -11.31
C ILE A 98 -4.99 0.61 -11.42
N LEU A 99 -3.85 0.00 -11.15
CA LEU A 99 -3.72 -1.43 -11.01
C LEU A 99 -3.82 -1.77 -9.51
N LEU A 100 -4.78 -2.63 -9.16
CA LEU A 100 -4.94 -3.19 -7.82
C LEU A 100 -4.60 -4.69 -7.88
N LEU A 101 -3.58 -5.06 -7.10
CA LEU A 101 -3.13 -6.43 -6.94
C LEU A 101 -3.61 -6.94 -5.58
N LEU A 102 -4.52 -7.91 -5.62
CA LEU A 102 -4.95 -8.69 -4.47
C LEU A 102 -4.49 -10.13 -4.67
N HIS A 103 -4.38 -10.88 -3.57
CA HIS A 103 -3.97 -12.29 -3.59
C HIS A 103 -4.74 -13.16 -4.61
N SER A 104 -6.06 -13.00 -4.71
CA SER A 104 -6.91 -13.79 -5.61
C SER A 104 -7.44 -13.04 -6.83
N ALA A 105 -7.04 -11.79 -7.03
CA ALA A 105 -7.57 -10.97 -8.11
C ALA A 105 -6.64 -9.85 -8.53
N ILE A 106 -6.54 -9.66 -9.85
CA ILE A 106 -5.93 -8.48 -10.46
C ILE A 106 -7.07 -7.63 -11.03
N MET A 107 -7.05 -6.33 -10.73
CA MET A 107 -8.07 -5.39 -11.19
C MET A 107 -7.43 -4.13 -11.75
N ILE A 108 -7.95 -3.66 -12.89
CA ILE A 108 -7.56 -2.41 -13.51
C ILE A 108 -8.76 -1.48 -13.46
N TYR A 109 -8.57 -0.30 -12.87
CA TYR A 109 -9.56 0.76 -12.80
C TYR A 109 -9.13 1.94 -13.66
N ASP A 110 -10.12 2.64 -14.20
CA ASP A 110 -9.90 3.95 -14.76
C ASP A 110 -9.49 4.96 -13.67
N GLY A 111 -8.41 5.70 -13.91
CA GLY A 111 -7.80 6.62 -12.96
C GLY A 111 -8.63 7.88 -12.71
N SER A 112 -9.53 8.27 -13.61
CA SER A 112 -10.37 9.45 -13.43
C SER A 112 -11.73 9.08 -12.85
N THR A 113 -12.40 8.10 -13.45
CA THR A 113 -13.76 7.70 -13.11
C THR A 113 -13.82 6.67 -11.98
N ARG A 114 -12.69 6.03 -11.65
CA ARG A 114 -12.59 4.91 -10.69
C ARG A 114 -13.49 3.73 -11.06
N GLN A 115 -13.87 3.60 -12.33
CA GLN A 115 -14.66 2.48 -12.84
C GLN A 115 -13.76 1.29 -13.17
N LEU A 116 -14.23 0.09 -12.88
CA LEU A 116 -13.51 -1.14 -13.23
C LEU A 116 -13.47 -1.30 -14.75
N LYS A 117 -12.27 -1.43 -15.31
CA LYS A 117 -12.04 -1.72 -16.74
C LYS A 117 -11.84 -3.20 -16.98
N HIS A 118 -10.96 -3.82 -16.19
CA HIS A 118 -10.59 -5.22 -16.35
C HIS A 118 -10.46 -5.91 -15.00
N THR A 119 -10.76 -7.20 -14.99
CA THR A 119 -10.49 -8.07 -13.84
C THR A 119 -10.07 -9.45 -14.30
N ALA A 120 -9.10 -10.02 -13.59
CA ALA A 120 -8.70 -11.41 -13.72
C ALA A 120 -8.77 -12.05 -12.33
N HIS A 121 -9.46 -13.19 -12.24
CA HIS A 121 -9.43 -14.03 -11.06
C HIS A 121 -8.18 -14.90 -11.11
N VAL A 122 -7.41 -14.90 -10.03
CA VAL A 122 -6.15 -15.65 -9.94
C VAL A 122 -6.35 -16.74 -8.90
N MET A 123 -6.38 -18.00 -9.34
CA MET A 123 -6.50 -19.14 -8.44
C MET A 123 -5.09 -19.53 -7.97
N HIS A 124 -4.86 -19.49 -6.66
CA HIS A 124 -3.62 -19.98 -6.01
C HIS A 124 -2.33 -19.30 -6.49
N CYS A 125 -2.25 -17.96 -6.45
CA CYS A 125 -0.98 -17.26 -6.65
C CYS A 125 -0.24 -17.11 -5.32
N GLU A 126 0.88 -17.81 -5.17
CA GLU A 126 1.76 -17.64 -4.00
C GLU A 126 2.59 -16.34 -4.11
N GLU A 127 2.88 -15.86 -5.32
CA GLU A 127 3.69 -14.66 -5.54
C GLU A 127 3.25 -13.91 -6.82
N ILE A 128 3.18 -12.57 -6.74
CA ILE A 128 2.92 -11.69 -7.89
C ILE A 128 4.22 -10.97 -8.22
N TYR A 129 4.85 -11.31 -9.35
CA TYR A 129 6.01 -10.59 -9.86
C TYR A 129 5.56 -9.41 -10.73
N VAL A 130 5.97 -8.20 -10.34
CA VAL A 130 5.78 -6.99 -11.14
C VAL A 130 7.15 -6.53 -11.62
N GLU A 131 7.49 -6.78 -12.89
CA GLU A 131 8.69 -6.18 -13.47
C GLU A 131 8.46 -4.67 -13.70
N SER A 132 9.27 -3.86 -13.02
CA SER A 132 9.58 -2.52 -13.50
C SER A 132 10.88 -2.66 -14.30
N LEU A 133 10.90 -2.27 -15.57
CA LEU A 133 12.12 -2.22 -16.38
C LEU A 133 13.17 -1.21 -15.86
N VAL A 134 12.94 -0.61 -14.69
CA VAL A 134 13.86 0.29 -14.00
C VAL A 134 14.65 -0.51 -12.97
N ASN A 135 15.97 -0.49 -13.11
CA ASN A 135 16.89 -1.21 -12.23
C ASN A 135 16.72 -0.76 -10.76
N PRO A 136 16.37 -1.66 -9.82
CA PRO A 136 16.21 -1.30 -8.42
C PRO A 136 17.51 -0.81 -7.75
N LEU A 137 18.68 -1.11 -8.35
CA LEU A 137 19.98 -0.69 -7.83
C LEU A 137 20.35 0.76 -8.18
N THR A 138 19.60 1.45 -9.06
CA THR A 138 19.91 2.85 -9.41
C THR A 138 19.30 3.86 -8.43
N ILE A 139 18.51 3.43 -7.44
CA ILE A 139 17.86 4.31 -6.45
C ILE A 139 18.82 4.67 -5.29
N SER A 140 19.94 3.94 -5.11
CA SER A 140 20.87 4.15 -3.99
C SER A 140 21.81 5.36 -4.13
N ASP A 141 21.93 5.95 -5.31
CA ASP A 141 22.98 6.96 -5.58
C ASP A 141 22.58 8.40 -5.26
N GLN A 142 21.34 8.64 -4.81
CA GLN A 142 20.86 9.99 -4.52
C GLN A 142 21.07 10.43 -3.06
N GLY A 143 21.43 9.50 -2.16
CA GLY A 143 21.65 9.77 -0.74
C GLY A 143 23.09 10.10 -0.32
N ARG A 144 24.08 10.01 -1.22
CA ARG A 144 25.53 10.10 -0.87
C ARG A 144 26.25 11.39 -1.30
N ARG A 145 25.55 12.42 -1.81
CA ARG A 145 26.22 13.63 -2.33
C ARG A 145 26.13 14.89 -1.46
N ASN A 146 25.90 14.77 -0.15
CA ASN A 146 25.98 15.91 0.77
C ASN A 146 26.68 15.53 2.08
N LEU A 147 27.99 15.30 2.01
CA LEU A 147 28.93 15.43 3.13
C LEU A 147 30.33 15.27 2.52
N ASP A 148 30.91 16.38 2.07
CA ASP A 148 32.37 16.60 2.11
C ASP A 148 32.68 18.05 1.73
N SER A 149 32.49 18.91 2.71
CA SER A 149 33.39 20.02 3.10
C SER A 149 32.74 20.69 4.31
N PRO A 150 33.50 21.09 5.36
CA PRO A 150 34.79 21.77 5.24
C PRO A 150 35.87 21.33 6.26
N GLN A 151 37.14 21.61 5.97
CA GLN A 151 37.98 22.43 6.88
C GLN A 151 39.33 22.79 6.26
N SER A 152 39.63 24.10 6.34
CA SER A 152 40.91 24.79 6.24
C SER A 152 41.99 24.15 7.16
N SER A 153 43.30 24.18 6.93
CA SER A 153 44.16 25.37 6.83
C SER A 153 45.66 24.98 6.75
N HIS A 154 46.48 25.94 6.27
CA HIS A 154 47.93 26.14 6.47
C HIS A 154 48.98 25.14 5.93
N SER A 155 49.71 25.58 4.90
CA SER A 155 51.08 26.15 5.03
C SER A 155 51.40 27.03 3.83
#